data_AF-A0A267HRW9-F1
#
_entry.id   AF-A0A267HRW9-F1
#
_cell.length_a   1.000
_cell.length_b   1.000
_cell.length_c   1.000
_cell.angle_alpha   90.00
_cell.angle_beta   90.00
_cell.angle_gamma   90.00
#
_symmetry.space_group_name_H-M   'P 1'
#
loop_
_entity.id
_entity.type
_entity.pdbx_description
1 polymer ?
#
loop_
_entity_poly.entity_id
_entity_poly.type
_entity_poly.pdbx_seq_one_letter_code
_entity_poly.pdbx_strand_id
1 'polypeptide(L)' 'MSGFTAKEAAAYDRWKTQPPEETAPIAYDWQEAPLYPGDLCYITEDGYVLEDETKAYMDAVFRKEEINVWEEK' A
#
# COMPACT_ATOMS: atom_id res chain seq x y z
N MET A 1 -25.81 -37.49 -8.63
CA MET A 1 -24.43 -37.21 -8.21
C MET A 1 -23.76 -36.48 -9.35
N SER A 2 -23.81 -35.14 -9.36
CA SER A 2 -23.19 -34.36 -10.43
C SER A 2 -21.69 -34.31 -10.12
N GLY A 3 -20.93 -35.19 -10.78
CA GLY A 3 -19.48 -35.16 -10.72
C GLY A 3 -18.97 -33.98 -11.54
N PHE A 4 -17.91 -33.32 -11.05
CA PHE A 4 -17.14 -32.34 -11.81
C PHE A 4 -16.79 -32.94 -13.18
N THR A 5 -17.02 -32.17 -14.24
CA THR A 5 -16.60 -32.55 -15.59
C THR A 5 -15.08 -32.55 -15.67
N ALA A 6 -14.51 -33.32 -16.60
CA ALA A 6 -13.06 -33.35 -16.82
C ALA A 6 -12.46 -31.96 -17.10
N LYS A 7 -13.27 -31.06 -17.68
CA LYS A 7 -12.88 -29.68 -17.96
C LYS A 7 -12.77 -28.83 -16.69
N GLU A 8 -13.67 -29.04 -15.73
CA GLU A 8 -13.64 -28.34 -14.44
C GLU A 8 -12.52 -28.87 -13.54
N ALA A 9 -12.23 -30.17 -13.58
CA ALA A 9 -11.07 -30.76 -12.87
C ALA A 9 -9.74 -30.19 -13.39
N ALA A 10 -9.57 -30.11 -14.71
CA ALA A 10 -8.37 -29.52 -15.32
C ALA A 10 -8.23 -28.02 -15.02
N ALA A 11 -9.34 -27.28 -14.93
CA ALA A 11 -9.32 -25.87 -14.54
C ALA A 11 -8.89 -25.67 -13.08
N TYR A 12 -9.34 -26.56 -12.18
CA TYR A 12 -8.97 -26.52 -10.76
C TYR A 12 -7.48 -26.85 -10.53
N ASP A 13 -6.95 -27.87 -11.22
CA ASP A 13 -5.52 -28.22 -11.16
C ASP A 13 -4.64 -27.10 -11.72
N ARG A 14 -5.11 -26.41 -12.77
CA ARG A 14 -4.42 -25.24 -13.32
C ARG A 14 -4.39 -24.06 -12.35
N TRP A 15 -5.51 -23.79 -11.66
CA TRP A 15 -5.56 -22.72 -10.65
C TRP A 15 -4.66 -23.00 -9.45
N LYS A 16 -4.55 -24.26 -9.00
CA LYS A 16 -3.63 -24.65 -7.91
C LYS A 16 -2.14 -24.54 -8.25
N THR A 17 -1.79 -24.67 -9.53
CA THR A 17 -0.39 -24.71 -9.99
C THR A 17 0.12 -23.37 -10.49
N GLN A 18 -0.77 -22.40 -10.69
CA GLN A 18 -0.37 -21.04 -10.98
C GLN A 18 0.16 -20.39 -9.70
N PRO A 19 1.33 -19.74 -9.74
CA PRO A 19 1.71 -18.83 -8.67
C PRO A 19 0.58 -17.79 -8.53
N PRO A 20 0.23 -17.36 -7.30
CA PRO A 20 -0.70 -16.26 -7.14
C PRO A 20 -0.21 -15.09 -7.99
N GLU A 21 -1.10 -14.51 -8.81
CA GLU A 21 -0.75 -13.29 -9.54
C GLU A 21 -0.26 -12.27 -8.52
N GLU A 22 0.99 -11.83 -8.67
CA GLU A 22 1.51 -10.71 -7.89
C GLU A 22 0.59 -9.52 -8.17
N THR A 23 -0.14 -9.08 -7.14
CA THR A 23 -1.06 -7.95 -7.27
C THR A 23 -0.23 -6.72 -7.63
N ALA A 24 -0.51 -6.12 -8.78
CA ALA A 24 0.14 -4.87 -9.15
C ALA A 24 -0.16 -3.79 -8.11
N PRO A 25 0.79 -2.88 -7.83
CA PRO A 25 0.54 -1.75 -6.96
C PRO A 25 -0.55 -0.86 -7.55
N ILE A 26 -1.41 -0.32 -6.69
CA ILE A 26 -2.52 0.56 -7.06
C ILE A 26 -2.16 2.04 -6.95
N ALA A 27 -1.16 2.37 -6.14
CA ALA A 27 -0.65 3.73 -5.92
C ALA A 27 0.77 3.69 -5.34
N TYR A 28 1.32 4.87 -5.07
CA TYR A 28 2.55 5.05 -4.30
C TYR A 28 2.31 6.03 -3.16
N ASP A 29 2.98 5.83 -2.04
CA ASP A 29 2.89 6.69 -0.86
C ASP A 29 3.81 7.93 -0.95
N TRP A 30 3.82 8.73 0.12
CA TRP A 30 4.63 9.94 0.27
C TRP A 30 6.15 9.72 0.17
N GLN A 31 6.64 8.47 0.24
CA GLN A 31 8.04 8.08 0.05
C GLN A 31 8.28 7.34 -1.28
N GLU A 32 7.30 7.33 -2.18
CA GLU A 32 7.32 6.53 -3.41
C GLU A 32 7.32 5.01 -3.18
N ALA A 33 6.88 4.54 -2.01
CA ALA A 33 6.69 3.12 -1.74
C ALA A 33 5.37 2.61 -2.36
N PRO A 34 5.36 1.41 -2.96
CA PRO A 34 4.17 0.88 -3.62
C PRO A 34 3.08 0.52 -2.60
N LEU A 35 1.84 0.92 -2.90
CA LEU A 35 0.64 0.57 -2.15
C LEU A 35 -0.16 -0.52 -2.87
N TYR A 36 -0.69 -1.46 -2.11
CA TYR A 36 -1.42 -2.63 -2.59
C TYR A 36 -2.87 -2.64 -2.09
N PRO A 37 -3.76 -3.39 -2.75
CA PRO A 37 -5.12 -3.55 -2.28
C PRO A 37 -5.17 -4.11 -0.86
N GLY A 38 -5.81 -3.38 0.06
CA GLY A 38 -5.94 -3.75 1.46
C GLY A 38 -5.10 -2.92 2.42
N ASP A 39 -4.14 -2.13 1.90
CA ASP A 39 -3.35 -1.23 2.73
C ASP A 39 -4.21 -0.12 3.32
N LEU A 40 -4.04 0.13 4.63
CA LEU A 40 -4.72 1.18 5.36
C LEU A 40 -3.85 2.45 5.32
N CYS A 41 -4.40 3.50 4.72
CA CYS A 41 -3.70 4.77 4.54
C CYS A 41 -4.61 5.97 4.82
N TYR A 42 -3.98 7.08 5.18
CA TYR A 42 -4.57 8.40 5.24
C TYR A 42 -4.16 9.22 4.01
N ILE A 43 -5.03 10.15 3.59
CA ILE A 43 -4.75 11.09 2.51
C ILE A 43 -4.26 12.40 3.13
N THR A 44 -3.12 12.90 2.70
CA THR A 44 -2.53 14.17 3.11
C THR A 44 -2.24 15.06 1.89
N GLU A 45 -1.69 16.25 2.11
CA GLU A 45 -1.27 17.15 1.03
C GLU A 45 -0.07 16.60 0.23
N ASP A 46 0.79 15.81 0.89
CA ASP A 46 2.00 15.21 0.29
C ASP A 46 1.76 13.84 -0.35
N GLY A 47 0.56 13.26 -0.18
CA GLY A 47 0.16 11.99 -0.81
C GLY A 47 -0.55 11.04 0.16
N TYR A 48 -0.39 9.73 -0.09
CA TYR A 48 -0.88 8.69 0.81
C TYR A 48 0.16 8.42 1.90
N VAL A 49 -0.30 8.23 3.13
CA VAL A 49 0.54 7.86 4.28
C VAL A 49 -0.03 6.60 4.91
N LEU A 50 0.76 5.53 5.01
CA LEU A 50 0.35 4.31 5.68
C LEU A 50 0.03 4.57 7.16
N GLU A 51 -0.97 3.89 7.70
CA GLU A 51 -1.44 4.10 9.08
C GLU A 51 -0.29 3.95 10.10
N ASP A 52 0.59 2.96 9.91
CA ASP A 52 1.76 2.71 10.77
C ASP A 52 2.91 3.71 10.58
N GLU A 53 2.96 4.40 9.44
CA GLU A 53 3.94 5.44 9.15
C GLU A 53 3.51 6.85 9.54
N THR A 54 2.27 7.03 10.00
CA THR A 54 1.71 8.34 10.37
C THR A 54 2.65 9.14 11.29
N LYS A 55 3.29 8.48 12.25
CA LYS A 55 4.24 9.14 13.15
C LYS A 55 5.51 9.61 12.42
N ALA A 56 6.06 8.79 11.52
CA ALA A 56 7.24 9.14 10.75
C ALA A 56 6.96 10.30 9.79
N TYR A 57 5.76 10.30 9.19
CA TYR A 57 5.27 11.41 8.38
C TYR A 57 5.16 12.71 9.21
N MET A 58 4.52 12.66 10.38
CA MET A 58 4.42 13.83 11.26
C MET A 58 5.80 14.35 11.67
N ASP A 59 6.73 13.47 12.06
CA ASP A 59 8.10 13.88 12.39
C ASP A 59 8.82 14.52 11.19
N ALA A 60 8.61 14.03 9.97
CA ALA A 60 9.23 14.59 8.76
C ALA A 60 8.67 15.97 8.40
N VAL A 61 7.35 16.15 8.52
CA VAL A 61 6.65 17.39 8.18
C VAL A 61 6.84 18.46 9.25
N PHE A 62 6.63 18.12 10.53
CA PHE A 62 6.67 19.11 11.62
C PHE A 62 8.09 19.43 12.10
N ARG A 63 9.07 18.54 11.95
CA ARG A 63 10.48 18.87 12.30
C ARG A 63 11.07 19.94 11.37
N LYS A 64 10.40 20.27 10.25
CA LYS A 64 10.78 21.39 9.37
C LYS A 64 10.39 22.77 9.93
N GLU A 65 9.42 22.87 10.83
CA GLU A 65 8.90 24.17 11.29
C GLU A 65 9.59 24.73 12.54
N GLU A 66 10.34 23.93 13.30
CA GLU A 66 10.91 24.37 14.59
C GLU A 66 12.29 25.07 14.51
N ILE A 67 12.82 25.36 13.31
CA ILE A 67 14.02 26.22 13.14
C ILE A 67 13.66 27.47 12.32
N ASN A 68 12.61 28.17 12.75
CA ASN A 68 12.44 29.60 12.50
C ASN A 68 12.09 30.26 13.83
N VAL A 69 12.93 30.03 14.85
CA VAL A 69 12.90 30.88 16.05
C VAL A 69 13.33 32.26 15.60
N TRP A 70 12.37 33.18 15.57
CA TRP A 70 12.55 34.59 15.29
C TRP A 70 13.77 35.14 16.06
N GLU A 71 14.89 35.36 15.37
CA GLU A 71 15.91 36.30 15.83
C GLU A 71 15.33 37.71 15.67
N GLU A 72 14.54 38.16 16.66
CA GLU A 72 14.27 39.58 16.82
C GLU A 72 15.59 40.28 17.19
N LYS A 73 16.02 41.18 16.30
CA LYS A 73 17.15 42.10 16.47
C LYS A 73 16.84 43.21 17.47
#